data_AF-A0A9E1ASZ2-F1
#
_entry.id   AF-A0A9E1ASZ2-F1
#
_cell.length_a   1.000
_cell.length_b   1.000
_cell.length_c   1.000
_cell.angle_alpha   90.00
_cell.angle_beta   90.00
_cell.angle_gamma   90.00
#
_symmetry.space_group_name_H-M   'P 1'
#
loop_
_entity.id
_entity.type
_entity.pdbx_description
1 polymer ?
#
loop_
_entity_poly.entity_id
_entity_poly.type
_entity_poly.pdbx_seq_one_letter_code
_entity_poly.pdbx_strand_id
1 'polypeptide(L)'
;MELYKEILAKVLATKEVKITFSDLQIDSKEIVEMQCYQALQKIKAVIQNDSLTDNECFMKIEEIICAFEALGSGGGSRHDFG
;
A
#
# COMPACT_ATOMS: atom_id res chain seq x y z
N MET A 1 -9.07 -27.03 14.24
CA MET A 1 -8.24 -27.22 13.03
C MET A 1 -7.70 -28.65 13.07
N GLU A 2 -7.27 -29.22 11.95
CA GLU A 2 -6.59 -30.52 11.97
C GLU A 2 -5.22 -30.40 12.67
N LEU A 3 -4.87 -31.35 13.54
CA LEU A 3 -3.66 -31.32 14.40
C LEU A 3 -2.37 -31.06 13.59
N TYR A 4 -2.26 -31.62 12.39
CA TYR A 4 -1.09 -31.43 11.54
C TYR A 4 -0.87 -29.95 11.12
N LYS A 5 -1.96 -29.17 10.95
CA LYS A 5 -1.88 -27.74 10.61
C LYS A 5 -1.38 -26.91 11.78
N GLU A 6 -1.77 -27.26 13.01
CA GLU A 6 -1.35 -26.59 14.23
C GLU A 6 0.14 -26.80 14.51
N ILE A 7 0.61 -28.04 14.29
CA ILE A 7 2.05 -28.38 14.38
C ILE A 7 2.85 -27.63 13.32
N LEU A 8 2.39 -27.61 12.06
CA LEU A 8 3.02 -26.88 10.97
C LEU A 8 3.12 -25.38 11.26
N ALA A 9 2.02 -24.75 11.69
CA ALA A 9 2.00 -23.32 11.99
C ALA A 9 3.01 -22.94 13.08
N LYS A 10 3.09 -23.74 14.15
CA LYS A 10 4.02 -23.50 15.25
C LYS A 10 5.49 -23.65 14.81
N VAL A 11 5.80 -24.61 13.96
CA VAL A 11 7.16 -24.78 13.42
C VAL A 11 7.52 -23.63 12.50
N LEU A 12 6.65 -23.28 11.55
CA LEU A 12 6.90 -22.23 10.55
C LEU A 12 7.05 -20.84 11.20
N ALA A 13 6.29 -20.53 12.24
CA ALA A 13 6.38 -19.25 12.96
C ALA A 13 7.76 -18.97 13.60
N THR A 14 8.59 -20.00 13.77
CA THR A 14 9.94 -19.88 14.37
C THR A 14 11.07 -19.84 13.33
N LYS A 15 10.74 -19.91 12.04
CA LYS A 15 11.73 -19.97 10.98
C LYS A 15 11.90 -18.62 10.31
N GLU A 16 13.15 -18.28 9.99
CA GLU A 16 13.46 -17.18 9.11
C GLU A 16 12.90 -17.50 7.71
N VAL A 17 12.04 -16.62 7.19
CA VAL A 17 11.49 -16.74 5.85
C VAL A 17 12.27 -15.81 4.93
N LYS A 18 12.91 -16.39 3.90
CA LYS A 18 13.48 -15.64 2.78
C LYS A 18 12.56 -15.78 1.58
N ILE A 19 12.05 -14.64 1.10
CA ILE A 19 11.24 -14.58 -0.11
C ILE A 19 12.18 -14.25 -1.27
N THR A 20 12.23 -15.12 -2.28
CA THR A 20 12.96 -14.87 -3.53
C THR A 20 12.01 -14.96 -4.70
N PHE A 21 12.07 -13.99 -5.60
CA PHE A 21 11.27 -13.95 -6.82
C PHE A 21 12.16 -14.35 -7.99
N SER A 22 12.10 -15.63 -8.38
CA SER A 22 12.97 -16.21 -9.42
C SER A 22 12.64 -15.73 -10.84
N ASP A 23 11.43 -15.22 -11.03
CA ASP A 23 10.83 -14.72 -12.27
C ASP A 23 10.77 -13.19 -12.33
N LEU A 24 11.26 -12.49 -11.30
CA LEU A 24 11.35 -11.03 -11.30
C LEU A 24 12.50 -10.58 -12.21
N GLN A 25 12.18 -10.45 -13.49
CA GLN A 25 13.09 -9.98 -14.56
C GLN A 25 13.23 -8.45 -14.59
N ILE A 26 12.50 -7.73 -13.75
CA ILE A 26 12.43 -6.26 -13.73
C ILE A 26 13.30 -5.74 -12.58
N ASP A 27 14.10 -4.70 -12.86
CA ASP A 27 14.91 -4.05 -11.83
C ASP A 27 13.99 -3.50 -10.73
N SER A 28 14.35 -3.74 -9.47
CA SER A 28 13.72 -3.14 -8.30
C SER A 28 13.47 -1.64 -8.46
N LYS A 29 14.38 -0.93 -9.12
CA LYS A 29 14.24 0.50 -9.44
C LYS A 29 13.07 0.78 -10.39
N GLU A 30 12.94 0.01 -11.47
CA GLU A 30 11.85 0.16 -12.45
C GLU A 30 10.49 -0.13 -11.81
N ILE A 31 10.42 -1.12 -10.89
CA ILE A 31 9.19 -1.41 -10.13
C ILE A 31 8.80 -0.20 -9.28
N VAL A 32 9.74 0.35 -8.51
CA VAL A 32 9.48 1.51 -7.65
C VAL A 32 9.09 2.73 -8.46
N GLU A 33 9.79 3.02 -9.57
CA GLU A 33 9.46 4.15 -10.45
C GLU A 33 8.06 4.01 -11.05
N MET A 34 7.68 2.81 -11.50
CA MET A 34 6.35 2.56 -12.05
C MET A 34 5.25 2.72 -11.00
N GLN A 35 5.45 2.19 -9.79
CA GLN A 35 4.49 2.32 -8.69
C GLN A 35 4.33 3.77 -8.22
N CYS A 36 5.45 4.50 -8.07
CA CYS A 36 5.45 5.92 -7.74
C CYS A 36 4.70 6.75 -8.80
N TYR A 37 4.94 6.48 -10.08
CA TYR A 37 4.25 7.19 -11.16
C TYR A 37 2.74 6.92 -11.17
N GLN A 38 2.32 5.68 -10.92
CA GLN A 38 0.90 5.34 -10.79
C GLN A 38 0.22 6.07 -9.62
N ALA A 39 0.90 6.16 -8.47
CA ALA A 39 0.37 6.89 -7.32
C ALA A 39 0.27 8.40 -7.59
N LEU A 40 1.28 9.00 -8.21
CA LEU A 40 1.25 10.42 -8.62
C LEU A 40 0.07 10.72 -9.57
N GLN A 41 -0.23 9.82 -10.50
CA GLN A 41 -1.40 9.97 -11.37
C GLN A 41 -2.72 9.92 -10.59
N LYS A 42 -2.86 9.01 -9.62
CA LYS A 42 -4.05 8.94 -8.75
C LYS A 42 -4.21 10.21 -7.94
N ILE A 43 -3.15 10.69 -7.31
CA ILE A 43 -3.14 11.95 -6.54
C ILE A 43 -3.53 13.13 -7.43
N LYS A 44 -2.97 13.22 -8.64
CA LYS A 44 -3.32 14.28 -9.59
C LYS A 44 -4.81 14.24 -9.97
N ALA A 45 -5.37 13.05 -10.23
CA ALA A 45 -6.78 12.91 -10.56
C ALA A 45 -7.70 13.35 -9.40
N VAL A 46 -7.30 13.07 -8.16
CA VAL A 46 -8.00 13.54 -6.96
C VAL A 46 -7.96 15.07 -6.83
N ILE A 47 -6.79 15.69 -7.05
CA ILE A 47 -6.60 17.14 -6.97
C ILE A 47 -7.36 17.90 -8.06
N GLN A 48 -7.40 17.38 -9.29
CA GLN A 48 -8.02 18.04 -10.44
C GLN A 48 -9.55 17.88 -10.51
N ASN A 49 -10.16 17.28 -9.50
CA ASN A 49 -11.60 17.09 -9.48
C ASN A 49 -12.32 18.36 -8.97
N ASP A 50 -12.60 19.27 -9.90
CA ASP A 50 -13.23 20.57 -9.62
C ASP A 50 -14.74 20.46 -9.31
N SER A 51 -15.33 19.26 -9.33
CA SER A 51 -16.76 19.07 -9.04
C SER A 51 -17.08 18.94 -7.55
N LEU A 52 -16.10 19.13 -6.67
CA LEU A 52 -16.18 18.83 -5.25
C LEU A 52 -16.44 20.09 -4.43
N THR A 53 -17.31 19.95 -3.43
CA THR A 53 -17.52 20.93 -2.36
C THR A 53 -16.42 20.84 -1.30
N ASP A 54 -16.27 21.87 -0.47
CA ASP A 54 -15.22 21.93 0.57
C ASP A 54 -15.24 20.73 1.54
N ASN A 55 -16.42 20.18 1.84
CA ASN A 55 -16.55 18.97 2.66
C ASN A 55 -16.08 17.71 1.93
N GLU A 56 -16.27 17.63 0.62
CA GLU A 56 -15.82 16.51 -0.21
C GLU A 56 -14.29 16.55 -0.43
N CYS A 57 -13.68 17.75 -0.41
CA CYS A 57 -12.23 17.91 -0.44
C CYS A 57 -11.52 17.22 0.74
N PHE A 58 -12.12 17.20 1.94
CA PHE A 58 -11.55 16.46 3.08
C PHE A 58 -11.51 14.94 2.85
N MET A 59 -12.57 14.37 2.28
CA MET A 59 -12.62 12.94 1.92
C MET A 59 -11.62 12.58 0.82
N LYS A 60 -11.28 13.54 -0.04
CA LYS A 60 -10.25 13.37 -1.07
C LYS A 60 -8.82 13.41 -0.52
N ILE A 61 -8.57 14.14 0.56
CA ILE A 61 -7.29 14.07 1.28
C ILE A 61 -7.08 12.65 1.83
N GLU A 62 -8.14 12.01 2.33
CA GLU A 62 -8.10 10.60 2.75
C GLU A 62 -7.80 9.66 1.58
N GLU A 63 -8.42 9.85 0.41
CA GLU A 63 -8.09 9.05 -0.79
C GLU A 63 -6.62 9.18 -1.21
N ILE A 64 -6.01 10.37 -1.03
CA ILE A 64 -4.58 10.58 -1.25
C ILE A 64 -3.76 9.79 -0.22
N ILE A 65 -4.15 9.80 1.05
CA ILE A 65 -3.47 9.03 2.11
C ILE A 65 -3.56 7.52 1.82
N CYS A 66 -4.74 7.00 1.47
CA CYS A 66 -4.91 5.59 1.09
C CYS A 66 -4.01 5.20 -0.10
N ALA A 67 -3.76 6.12 -1.04
CA ALA A 67 -2.83 5.88 -2.14
C ALA A 67 -1.37 5.72 -1.66
N PHE A 68 -0.96 6.45 -0.61
CA PHE A 68 0.34 6.24 0.04
C PHE A 68 0.38 4.92 0.83
N GLU A 69 -0.68 4.59 1.58
CA GLU A 69 -0.76 3.36 2.36
C GLU A 69 -0.72 2.11 1.47
N ALA A 70 -1.36 2.15 0.30
CA ALA A 70 -1.31 1.09 -0.70
C ALA A 70 0.11 0.85 -1.26
N LEU A 71 0.99 1.86 -1.20
CA LEU A 71 2.42 1.73 -1.51
C LEU A 71 3.27 1.27 -0.32
N GLY A 72 2.67 1.06 0.85
CA GLY A 72 3.37 0.74 2.10
C GLY A 72 3.94 1.95 2.84
N SER A 73 3.61 3.18 2.41
CA SER A 73 3.97 4.41 3.10
C SER A 73 2.81 4.84 3.98
N GLY A 74 3.00 4.97 5.29
CA GLY A 74 1.91 5.28 6.22
C GLY A 74 1.25 6.66 6.06
N GLY A 75 1.63 7.48 5.07
CA GLY A 75 0.99 8.78 4.78
C GLY A 75 1.18 9.86 5.86
N GLY A 76 1.71 9.51 7.04
CA GLY A 76 1.76 10.35 8.24
C GLY A 76 0.61 10.01 9.20
N SER A 77 0.46 10.75 10.30
CA SER A 77 -0.60 10.51 11.31
C SER A 77 -1.58 11.68 11.43
N ARG A 78 -1.60 12.59 10.44
CA ARG A 78 -2.43 13.80 10.48
C ARG A 78 -3.86 13.59 9.99
N HIS A 79 -4.16 12.45 9.37
CA HIS A 79 -5.50 12.02 8.97
C HIS A 79 -6.22 11.19 10.02
N ASP A 80 -5.52 10.81 11.09
CA ASP A 80 -6.07 10.01 12.18
C ASP A 80 -6.89 10.94 13.11
N PHE A 81 -8.15 11.14 12.76
CA PHE A 81 -9.07 12.01 13.51
C PHE A 81 -9.67 11.37 14.77
N GLY A 82 -9.32 10.10 15.05
CA GLY A 82 -9.79 9.35 16.22
C GLY A 82 -11.15 8.68 16.03
#